data_AF-G8Y917-F1
#
_entry.id   AF-G8Y917-F1
#
_cell.length_a   1.000
_cell.length_b   1.000
_cell.length_c   1.000
_cell.angle_alpha   90.00
_cell.angle_beta   90.00
_cell.angle_gamma   90.00
#
_symmetry.space_group_name_H-M   'P 1'
#
loop_
_entity.id
_entity.type
_entity.pdbx_description
1 polymer ?
#
loop_
_entity_poly.entity_id
_entity_poly.type
_entity_poly.pdbx_seq_one_letter_code
_entity_poly.pdbx_strand_id
1 'polypeptide(L)'
;MSRTPDIIDVSSDDDNSDDVEIIEFRRESERLLNNPEQPPHVNTTVCLSDVQCPICFDEVAEATITSCGHIFCLECIQQSVASSTARGQTRGRRGVGLCPLCRKSVVFKDTVLLRMRKATIPEPPSLDEKEEAKD
;
A
#
# COMPACT_ATOMS: atom_id res chain seq x y z
N MET A 1 -29.15 -30.44 12.82
CA MET A 1 -28.33 -30.33 14.05
C MET A 1 -27.56 -29.02 13.98
N SER A 2 -28.03 -28.01 14.70
CA SER A 2 -27.42 -26.68 14.83
C SER A 2 -26.11 -26.79 15.61
N ARG A 3 -24.98 -26.40 15.00
CA ARG A 3 -23.68 -26.34 15.66
C ARG A 3 -23.62 -25.08 16.52
N THR A 4 -23.55 -25.25 17.83
CA THR A 4 -23.19 -24.18 18.75
C THR A 4 -21.70 -23.89 18.60
N PRO A 5 -21.26 -22.62 18.61
CA PRO A 5 -19.83 -22.32 18.68
C PRO A 5 -19.30 -22.77 20.05
N ASP A 6 -18.15 -23.44 20.07
CA ASP A 6 -17.45 -23.80 21.31
C ASP A 6 -17.01 -22.50 22.02
N ILE A 7 -17.74 -22.12 23.06
CA ILE A 7 -17.37 -21.02 23.95
C ILE A 7 -16.44 -21.63 24.98
N ILE A 8 -15.14 -21.32 24.85
CA ILE A 8 -14.15 -21.68 25.87
C ILE A 8 -14.34 -20.70 27.02
N ASP A 9 -15.02 -21.14 28.07
CA ASP A 9 -15.10 -20.41 29.33
C ASP A 9 -13.77 -20.56 30.08
N VAL A 10 -12.97 -19.50 30.07
CA VAL A 10 -11.77 -19.41 30.90
C VAL A 10 -12.18 -18.69 32.18
N SER A 11 -12.69 -19.47 33.14
CA SER A 11 -12.81 -19.02 34.53
C SER A 11 -11.40 -18.88 35.10
N SER A 12 -10.95 -17.64 35.31
CA SER A 12 -9.62 -17.35 35.88
C SER A 12 -9.79 -16.74 37.26
N ASP A 13 -9.83 -17.61 38.28
CA ASP A 13 -9.51 -17.26 39.66
C ASP A 13 -7.99 -17.27 39.82
N ASP A 14 -7.34 -16.10 39.80
CA ASP A 14 -6.04 -15.88 40.46
C ASP A 14 -5.87 -14.38 40.74
N ASP A 15 -5.87 -14.04 42.03
CA ASP A 15 -5.67 -12.70 42.59
C ASP A 15 -4.15 -12.45 42.60
N ASN A 16 -3.61 -11.78 41.58
CA ASN A 16 -2.22 -11.31 41.60
C ASN A 16 -2.09 -9.84 41.15
N SER A 17 -1.42 -9.09 42.02
CA SER A 17 -1.34 -7.63 42.15
C SER A 17 -0.44 -6.94 41.11
N ASP A 18 -0.55 -7.28 39.83
CA ASP A 18 0.22 -6.67 38.72
C ASP A 18 -0.68 -6.21 37.55
N ASP A 19 -1.86 -5.63 37.83
CA ASP A 19 -2.83 -5.19 36.82
C ASP A 19 -2.50 -3.86 36.09
N VAL A 20 -1.28 -3.33 36.23
CA VAL A 20 -0.91 -2.00 35.69
C VAL A 20 -0.10 -2.14 34.40
N GLU A 21 -0.68 -2.78 33.38
CA GLU A 21 -0.22 -2.61 31.98
C GLU A 21 -1.29 -3.05 30.95
N ILE A 22 -2.15 -4.00 31.33
CA ILE A 22 -3.16 -4.60 30.45
C ILE A 22 -4.39 -3.69 30.24
N ILE A 23 -4.71 -2.84 31.23
CA ILE A 23 -5.85 -1.89 31.18
C ILE A 23 -5.55 -0.71 30.24
N GLU A 24 -4.29 -0.25 30.18
CA GLU A 24 -3.92 0.89 29.34
C GLU A 24 -3.88 0.55 27.85
N PHE A 25 -3.32 -0.60 27.47
CA PHE A 25 -3.27 -1.02 26.07
C PHE A 25 -4.66 -1.24 25.46
N ARG A 26 -5.62 -1.79 26.24
CA ARG A 26 -7.02 -1.97 25.82
C ARG A 26 -7.73 -0.63 25.64
N ARG A 27 -7.47 0.32 26.54
CA ARG A 27 -8.03 1.68 26.46
C ARG A 27 -7.46 2.45 25.27
N GLU A 28 -6.18 2.32 25.00
CA GLU A 28 -5.52 3.01 23.88
C GLU A 28 -5.98 2.45 22.53
N SER A 29 -6.06 1.13 22.40
CA SER A 29 -6.64 0.50 21.21
C SER A 29 -8.12 0.87 21.00
N GLU A 30 -8.94 0.93 22.06
CA GLU A 30 -10.32 1.44 21.97
C GLU A 30 -10.39 2.91 21.54
N ARG A 31 -9.49 3.76 22.03
CA ARG A 31 -9.43 5.18 21.63
C ARG A 31 -9.12 5.33 20.13
N LEU A 32 -8.14 4.58 19.62
CA LEU A 32 -7.78 4.61 18.20
C LEU A 32 -8.89 4.08 17.30
N LEU A 33 -9.65 3.07 17.75
CA LEU A 33 -10.80 2.52 17.02
C LEU A 33 -12.01 3.48 17.02
N ASN A 34 -12.28 4.14 18.15
CA ASN A 34 -13.46 4.99 18.34
C ASN A 34 -13.26 6.43 17.88
N ASN A 35 -12.01 6.92 17.84
CA ASN A 35 -11.64 8.23 17.35
C ASN A 35 -10.40 8.12 16.46
N PRO A 36 -10.54 7.59 15.23
CA PRO A 36 -9.46 7.59 14.27
C PRO A 36 -9.18 9.04 13.89
N GLU A 37 -8.20 9.67 14.55
CA GLU A 37 -7.58 10.87 14.01
C GLU A 37 -6.99 10.48 12.67
N GLN A 38 -7.74 10.75 11.58
CA GLN A 38 -7.14 10.69 10.27
C GLN A 38 -6.12 11.83 10.26
N PRO A 39 -4.82 11.55 10.09
CA PRO A 39 -3.86 12.61 9.82
C PRO A 39 -4.42 13.44 8.66
N PRO A 40 -4.24 14.77 8.67
CA PRO A 40 -4.81 15.63 7.66
C PRO A 40 -4.53 15.03 6.28
N HIS A 41 -5.58 14.85 5.47
CA HIS A 41 -5.47 14.35 4.10
C HIS A 41 -4.72 15.39 3.27
N VAL A 42 -3.40 15.40 3.40
CA VAL A 42 -2.51 16.11 2.51
C VAL A 42 -2.58 15.39 1.18
N ASN A 43 -3.13 16.08 0.18
CA ASN A 43 -3.08 15.66 -1.21
C ASN A 43 -1.62 15.79 -1.69
N THR A 44 -0.75 14.93 -1.17
CA THR A 44 0.67 14.91 -1.52
C THR A 44 0.78 14.29 -2.89
N THR A 45 0.99 15.14 -3.89
CA THR A 45 1.37 14.70 -5.23
C THR A 45 2.83 14.27 -5.20
N VAL A 46 3.09 12.98 -5.32
CA VAL A 46 4.44 12.43 -5.49
C VAL A 46 4.84 12.44 -6.95
N CYS A 47 6.10 12.78 -7.23
CA CYS A 47 6.64 12.61 -8.57
C CYS A 47 6.75 11.10 -8.85
N LEU A 48 6.47 10.68 -10.09
CA LEU A 48 6.59 9.25 -10.41
C LEU A 48 8.03 8.73 -10.32
N SER A 49 9.03 9.62 -10.35
CA SER A 49 10.43 9.29 -10.02
C SER A 49 10.60 8.75 -8.61
N ASP A 50 9.71 9.15 -7.70
CA ASP A 50 9.78 8.81 -6.29
C ASP A 50 9.01 7.50 -6.01
N VAL A 51 8.40 6.91 -7.04
CA VAL A 51 7.71 5.63 -6.93
C VAL A 51 8.74 4.51 -6.95
N GLN A 52 8.74 3.73 -5.86
CA GLN A 52 9.55 2.51 -5.74
C GLN A 52 8.75 1.28 -6.18
N CYS A 53 9.42 0.34 -6.84
CA CYS A 53 8.83 -0.93 -7.23
C CYS A 53 8.67 -1.83 -5.99
N PRO A 54 7.47 -2.34 -5.68
CA PRO A 54 7.26 -3.19 -4.51
C PRO A 54 7.82 -4.62 -4.64
N ILE A 55 8.46 -4.96 -5.77
CA ILE A 55 9.08 -6.28 -6.00
C ILE A 55 10.59 -6.22 -5.74
N CYS A 56 11.30 -5.26 -6.34
CA CYS A 56 12.74 -5.11 -6.17
C CYS A 56 13.13 -4.05 -5.12
N PHE A 57 12.19 -3.23 -4.66
CA PHE A 57 12.39 -2.15 -3.68
C PHE A 57 13.29 -0.99 -4.16
N ASP A 58 13.54 -0.90 -5.47
CA ASP A 58 14.28 0.19 -6.11
C ASP A 58 13.33 1.14 -6.87
N GLU A 59 13.88 2.25 -7.37
CA GLU A 59 13.19 3.13 -8.32
C GLU A 59 12.62 2.33 -9.51
N VAL A 60 11.41 2.68 -9.94
CA VAL A 60 10.75 1.95 -11.02
C VAL A 60 11.46 2.19 -12.37
N ALA A 61 12.21 1.20 -12.83
CA ALA A 61 12.74 1.13 -14.19
C ALA A 61 11.64 0.69 -15.18
N GLU A 62 11.40 1.48 -16.23
CA GLU A 62 10.37 1.20 -17.25
C GLU A 62 8.99 0.96 -16.63
N ALA A 63 8.46 2.00 -15.99
CA ALA A 63 7.20 1.96 -15.25
C ALA A 63 6.08 1.30 -16.06
N THR A 64 5.64 0.15 -15.56
CA THR A 64 4.63 -0.69 -16.21
C THR A 64 3.43 -0.79 -15.30
N ILE A 65 2.27 -0.35 -15.79
CA ILE A 65 1.00 -0.41 -15.06
C ILE A 65 0.20 -1.63 -15.50
N THR A 66 -0.32 -2.34 -14.50
CA THR A 66 -1.20 -3.49 -14.71
C THR A 66 -2.65 -3.05 -14.89
N SER A 67 -3.52 -3.91 -15.43
CA SER A 67 -4.97 -3.64 -15.58
C SER A 67 -5.69 -3.30 -14.27
N CYS A 68 -5.09 -3.65 -13.12
CA CYS A 68 -5.60 -3.29 -11.81
C CYS A 68 -5.08 -1.96 -11.25
N GLY A 69 -4.25 -1.22 -11.99
CA GLY A 69 -3.74 0.10 -11.64
C GLY A 69 -2.42 0.12 -10.86
N HIS A 70 -1.88 -1.03 -10.48
CA HIS A 70 -0.61 -1.11 -9.77
C HIS A 70 0.59 -1.04 -10.72
N ILE A 71 1.65 -0.36 -10.28
CA ILE A 71 2.85 -0.02 -11.05
C ILE A 71 4.06 -0.83 -10.56
N PHE A 72 4.87 -1.32 -11.49
CA PHE A 72 6.09 -2.10 -11.24
C PHE A 72 7.13 -1.80 -12.32
N CYS A 73 8.37 -2.28 -12.13
CA CYS A 73 9.31 -2.37 -13.25
C CYS A 73 8.81 -3.39 -14.28
N LEU A 74 9.11 -3.17 -15.56
CA LEU A 74 8.73 -4.08 -16.65
C LEU A 74 9.18 -5.52 -16.39
N GLU A 75 10.46 -5.70 -16.07
CA GLU A 75 11.04 -7.03 -15.83
C GLU A 75 10.42 -7.69 -14.58
N CYS A 76 10.22 -6.92 -13.51
CA CYS A 76 9.67 -7.43 -12.27
C CYS A 76 8.25 -7.98 -12.44
N ILE A 77 7.36 -7.24 -13.13
CA ILE A 77 6.00 -7.73 -13.38
C ILE A 77 5.97 -8.89 -14.39
N GLN A 78 6.87 -8.89 -15.38
CA GLN A 78 7.01 -10.01 -16.32
C GLN A 78 7.37 -11.31 -15.60
N GLN A 79 8.40 -11.27 -14.74
CA GLN A 79 8.83 -12.42 -13.95
C GLN A 79 7.72 -12.88 -13.00
N SER A 80 7.06 -11.95 -12.32
CA SER A 80 5.95 -12.27 -11.42
C SER A 80 4.80 -13.00 -12.13
N VAL A 81 4.44 -12.55 -13.34
CA VAL A 81 3.41 -13.20 -14.16
C VAL A 81 3.85 -14.60 -14.60
N ALA A 82 5.09 -14.75 -15.04
CA ALA A 82 5.65 -16.04 -15.41
C ALA A 82 5.69 -17.02 -14.23
N SER A 83 6.12 -16.57 -13.04
CA SER A 83 6.13 -17.39 -11.82
C SER A 83 4.72 -17.80 -11.38
N SER A 84 3.73 -16.91 -11.52
CA SER A 84 2.34 -17.23 -11.23
C SER A 84 1.82 -18.38 -12.11
N THR A 85 2.17 -18.34 -13.41
CA THR A 85 1.85 -19.43 -14.35
C THR A 85 2.56 -20.72 -13.97
N ALA A 86 3.87 -20.67 -13.70
CA ALA A 86 4.68 -21.84 -13.36
C ALA A 86 4.22 -22.54 -12.06
N ARG A 87 3.72 -21.75 -11.09
CA ARG A 87 3.13 -22.26 -9.84
C ARG A 87 1.69 -22.76 -9.98
N GLY A 88 1.14 -22.83 -11.20
CA GLY A 88 -0.21 -23.31 -11.46
C GLY A 88 -1.34 -22.37 -10.98
N GLN A 89 -1.03 -21.11 -10.65
CA GLN A 89 -2.01 -20.17 -10.09
C GLN A 89 -3.01 -19.65 -11.13
N THR A 90 -2.74 -19.85 -12.42
CA THR A 90 -3.52 -19.30 -13.54
C THR A 90 -4.08 -20.36 -14.50
N ARG A 91 -4.32 -21.59 -13.99
CA ARG A 91 -4.89 -22.71 -14.77
C ARG A 91 -4.12 -23.01 -16.07
N GLY A 92 -2.80 -22.80 -16.05
CA GLY A 92 -1.93 -23.07 -17.20
C GLY A 92 -2.03 -22.08 -18.36
N ARG A 93 -2.74 -20.96 -18.21
CA ARG A 93 -2.79 -19.91 -19.23
C ARG A 93 -1.46 -19.15 -19.27
N ARG A 94 -0.67 -19.36 -20.33
CA ARG A 94 0.58 -18.62 -20.54
C ARG A 94 0.31 -17.12 -20.64
N GLY A 95 1.22 -16.33 -20.08
CA GLY A 95 1.13 -14.86 -20.09
C GLY A 95 0.06 -14.29 -19.15
N VAL A 96 -0.56 -15.12 -18.31
CA VAL A 96 -1.53 -14.71 -17.30
C VAL A 96 -0.96 -15.02 -15.91
N GLY A 97 -0.94 -14.01 -15.04
CA GLY A 97 -0.44 -14.10 -13.68
C GLY A 97 -1.33 -13.35 -12.70
N LEU A 98 -0.85 -13.17 -11.47
CA LEU A 98 -1.55 -12.41 -10.44
C LEU A 98 -0.74 -11.15 -10.11
N CYS A 99 -1.43 -10.04 -9.87
CA CYS A 99 -0.81 -8.82 -9.37
C CYS A 99 -0.21 -9.07 -7.96
N PRO A 100 1.07 -8.71 -7.70
CA PRO A 100 1.68 -8.84 -6.38
C PRO A 100 0.96 -8.08 -5.25
N LEU A 101 0.36 -6.93 -5.56
CA LEU A 101 -0.26 -6.06 -4.55
C LEU A 101 -1.71 -6.45 -4.22
N CYS A 102 -2.50 -6.85 -5.23
CA CYS A 102 -3.94 -7.08 -5.03
C CYS A 102 -4.44 -8.44 -5.52
N ARG A 103 -3.56 -9.29 -6.04
CA ARG A 103 -3.86 -10.64 -6.56
C ARG A 103 -4.91 -10.71 -7.68
N LYS A 104 -5.32 -9.59 -8.26
CA LYS A 104 -6.16 -9.58 -9.48
C LYS A 104 -5.40 -10.22 -10.65
N SER A 105 -6.14 -10.86 -11.55
CA SER A 105 -5.57 -11.47 -12.75
C SER A 105 -4.95 -10.40 -13.64
N VAL A 106 -3.69 -10.60 -14.02
CA VAL A 106 -2.94 -9.72 -14.92
C VAL A 106 -2.57 -10.53 -16.16
N VAL A 107 -2.99 -10.06 -17.32
CA VAL A 107 -2.48 -10.55 -18.61
C VAL A 107 -1.31 -9.65 -18.97
N PHE A 108 -0.10 -10.21 -19.12
CA PHE A 108 1.09 -9.39 -19.36
C PHE A 108 1.00 -8.56 -20.64
N LYS A 109 0.27 -9.04 -21.65
CA LYS A 109 0.03 -8.29 -22.90
C LYS A 109 -0.83 -7.03 -22.69
N ASP A 110 -1.64 -6.99 -21.65
CA ASP A 110 -2.55 -5.88 -21.35
C ASP A 110 -1.91 -4.86 -20.39
N THR A 111 -0.64 -5.04 -20.01
CA THR A 111 0.09 -4.04 -19.25
C THR A 111 0.49 -2.88 -20.15
N VAL A 112 0.55 -1.68 -19.58
CA VAL A 112 0.91 -0.47 -20.30
C VAL A 112 2.22 0.05 -19.76
N LEU A 113 3.19 0.23 -20.66
CA LEU A 113 4.47 0.85 -20.34
C LEU A 113 4.31 2.38 -20.41
N LEU A 114 4.53 3.05 -19.29
CA LEU A 114 4.41 4.49 -19.15
C LEU A 114 5.66 5.18 -19.70
N ARG A 115 5.50 5.91 -20.80
CA ARG A 115 6.57 6.76 -21.34
C ARG A 115 6.37 8.19 -20.87
N MET A 116 7.21 8.62 -19.93
CA MET A 116 7.07 9.92 -19.30
C MET A 116 7.93 10.98 -20.00
N ARG A 117 7.43 12.21 -20.08
CA ARG A 117 8.24 13.39 -20.39
C ARG A 117 8.83 13.88 -19.07
N LYS A 118 10.13 14.21 -19.03
CA LYS A 118 10.72 14.85 -17.85
C LYS A 118 9.98 16.17 -17.61
N ALA A 119 9.37 16.32 -16.43
CA ALA A 119 8.83 17.59 -16.00
C ALA A 119 10.01 18.46 -15.53
N THR A 120 10.07 19.70 -15.99
CA THR A 120 10.79 20.76 -15.28
C THR A 120 9.96 21.05 -14.04
N ILE A 121 10.53 20.84 -12.85
CA ILE A 121 9.91 21.26 -11.59
C ILE A 121 9.69 22.78 -11.72
N PRO A 122 8.45 23.29 -11.75
CA PRO A 122 8.25 24.73 -11.71
C PRO A 122 8.78 25.22 -10.36
N GLU A 123 9.66 26.22 -10.39
CA GLU A 123 10.05 26.90 -9.16
C GLU A 123 8.79 27.39 -8.45
N PRO A 124 8.67 27.20 -7.14
CA PRO A 124 7.55 27.77 -6.40
C PRO A 124 7.51 29.28 -6.71
N PRO A 125 6.32 29.87 -6.94
CA PRO A 125 6.22 31.29 -7.23
C PRO A 125 6.94 32.04 -6.10
N SER A 126 7.96 32.81 -6.46
CA SER A 126 8.63 33.71 -5.52
C SER A 126 7.54 34.60 -4.93
N LEU A 127 7.22 34.41 -3.66
CA LEU A 127 6.46 35.39 -2.92
C LEU A 127 7.38 36.61 -2.85
N ASP A 128 7.14 37.59 -3.72
CA ASP A 128 7.78 38.89 -3.62
C ASP A 128 7.42 39.46 -2.24
N GLU A 129 8.34 39.32 -1.29
CA GLU A 129 8.35 40.09 -0.03
C GLU A 129 8.63 41.56 -0.40
N LYS A 130 7.65 42.23 -1.01
CA LYS A 130 7.69 43.67 -1.23
C LYS A 130 6.81 44.39 -0.24
N GLU A 131 7.52 45.11 0.62
CA GLU A 131 7.17 46.40 1.21
C GLU A 131 6.09 46.42 2.30
N GLU A 132 6.50 46.06 3.52
CA GLU A 132 6.11 46.86 4.69
C GLU A 132 7.30 47.69 5.16
N ALA A 133 7.48 48.82 4.50
CA ALA A 133 8.05 49.99 5.14
C ALA A 133 7.17 51.19 4.81
N LYS A 134 6.69 51.83 5.88
CA LYS A 134 6.37 53.26 6.01
C LYS A 134 4.90 53.66 5.91
N ASP A 135 4.27 53.83 7.09
CA ASP A 135 4.02 55.17 7.65
C ASP A 135 4.21 55.15 9.17
#